data_AF-A0A9X2G4K0-F1
#
_entry.id   AF-A0A9X2G4K0-F1
#
_cell.length_a   1.000
_cell.length_b   1.000
_cell.length_c   1.000
_cell.angle_alpha   90.00
_cell.angle_beta   90.00
_cell.angle_gamma   90.00
#
_symmetry.space_group_name_H-M   'P 1'
#
loop_
_entity.id
_entity.type
_entity.pdbx_description
1 polymer ?
#
loop_
_entity_poly.entity_id
_entity_poly.type
_entity_poly.pdbx_seq_one_letter_code
_entity_poly.pdbx_strand_id
1 'polypeptide(L)'
;MDKEQSLSFNTLQHTPLDELSVTECFERLKLISQKATYKDVSVWLGRNANDYANWKRSNKLPFAEIIRKLLQERISLNWFFAPGYTLHEPSYAYTHGDYVKTSVVEEERKRRIEFLKAHKKIEPLLKAYGLQDDEQCMALMLDAYFSTTDKWMEKSQALELVAKALALKPAIQKINREEGES
;
A
#
# COMPACT_ATOMS: atom_id res chain seq x y z
N MET A 1 -43.30 -34.40 5.43
CA MET A 1 -43.47 -33.34 6.45
C MET A 1 -42.23 -32.48 6.33
N ASP A 2 -42.23 -31.62 5.32
CA ASP A 2 -41.01 -31.06 4.75
C ASP A 2 -41.08 -29.54 4.89
N LYS A 3 -40.29 -29.02 5.83
CA LYS A 3 -40.06 -27.57 5.99
C LYS A 3 -38.84 -27.23 5.15
N GLU A 4 -39.05 -26.88 3.90
CA GLU A 4 -38.05 -26.11 3.15
C GLU A 4 -37.98 -24.70 3.76
N GLN A 5 -36.89 -24.45 4.49
CA GLN A 5 -36.50 -23.11 4.89
C GLN A 5 -36.05 -22.36 3.62
N SER A 6 -36.94 -21.52 3.09
CA SER A 6 -36.56 -20.54 2.07
C SER A 6 -35.56 -19.57 2.68
N LEU A 7 -34.28 -19.75 2.38
CA LEU A 7 -33.25 -18.75 2.56
C LEU A 7 -33.66 -17.51 1.78
N SER A 8 -34.09 -16.47 2.49
CA SER A 8 -34.29 -15.14 1.95
C SER A 8 -32.91 -14.59 1.57
N PHE A 9 -32.50 -14.85 0.32
CA PHE A 9 -31.44 -14.09 -0.32
C PHE A 9 -31.91 -12.64 -0.35
N ASN A 10 -31.32 -11.82 0.52
CA ASN A 10 -31.42 -10.37 0.45
C ASN A 10 -31.06 -9.99 -0.99
N THR A 11 -32.07 -9.55 -1.73
CA THR A 11 -31.91 -8.98 -3.06
C THR A 11 -30.82 -7.93 -2.96
N LEU A 12 -29.68 -8.17 -3.62
CA LEU A 12 -28.65 -7.17 -3.82
C LEU A 12 -29.32 -6.01 -4.57
N GLN A 13 -29.85 -5.05 -3.81
CA GLN A 13 -30.38 -3.82 -4.37
C GLN A 13 -29.19 -3.10 -4.97
N HIS A 14 -29.05 -3.21 -6.28
CA HIS A 14 -28.10 -2.41 -7.04
C HIS A 14 -28.54 -0.96 -6.89
N THR A 15 -27.85 -0.20 -6.04
CA THR A 15 -28.07 1.24 -5.94
C THR A 15 -27.82 1.81 -7.33
N PRO A 16 -28.82 2.41 -7.99
CA PRO A 16 -28.59 3.09 -9.25
C PRO A 16 -27.48 4.13 -9.05
N LEU A 17 -26.56 4.23 -10.01
CA LEU A 17 -25.36 5.08 -9.92
C LEU A 17 -25.67 6.53 -9.49
N ASP A 18 -26.90 6.99 -9.75
CA ASP A 18 -27.37 8.36 -9.54
C ASP A 18 -27.76 8.72 -8.10
N GLU A 19 -27.88 7.79 -7.15
CA GLU A 19 -28.36 8.13 -5.79
C GLU A 19 -27.56 7.44 -4.66
N LEU A 20 -26.25 7.68 -4.62
CA LEU A 20 -25.48 7.33 -3.41
C LEU A 20 -25.91 8.22 -2.23
N SER A 21 -26.72 7.67 -1.33
CA SER A 21 -27.17 8.40 -0.14
C SER A 21 -26.02 8.67 0.84
N VAL A 22 -26.16 9.73 1.65
CA VAL A 22 -25.18 10.05 2.71
C VAL A 22 -25.00 8.89 3.69
N THR A 23 -26.09 8.21 4.04
CA THR A 23 -26.06 7.09 4.99
C THR A 23 -25.32 5.89 4.41
N GLU A 24 -25.63 5.52 3.16
CA GLU A 24 -25.00 4.38 2.50
C GLU A 24 -23.50 4.61 2.28
N CYS A 25 -23.12 5.83 1.86
CA CYS A 25 -21.73 6.21 1.74
C CYS A 25 -20.98 6.05 3.07
N PHE A 26 -21.57 6.52 4.17
CA PHE A 26 -20.94 6.44 5.50
C PHE A 26 -20.87 5.01 6.05
N GLU A 27 -21.82 4.13 5.72
CA GLU A 27 -21.68 2.72 6.05
C GLU A 27 -20.51 2.07 5.29
N ARG A 28 -20.35 2.36 4.00
CA ARG A 28 -19.19 1.87 3.24
C ARG A 28 -17.87 2.42 3.82
N LEU A 29 -17.84 3.69 4.20
CA LEU A 29 -16.66 4.30 4.82
C LEU A 29 -16.36 3.71 6.20
N LYS A 30 -17.36 3.27 6.97
CA LYS A 30 -17.11 2.55 8.24
C LYS A 30 -16.35 1.25 8.00
N LEU A 31 -16.72 0.49 6.97
CA LEU A 31 -16.05 -0.76 6.62
C LEU A 31 -14.57 -0.52 6.27
N ILE A 32 -14.29 0.54 5.52
CA ILE A 32 -12.93 0.93 5.13
C ILE A 32 -12.12 1.43 6.33
N SER A 33 -12.67 2.38 7.07
CA SER A 33 -11.96 3.06 8.17
C SER A 33 -11.91 2.23 9.46
N GLN A 34 -12.59 1.08 9.48
CA GLN A 34 -12.77 0.19 10.63
C GLN A 34 -13.31 0.94 11.87
N LYS A 35 -14.20 1.92 11.64
CA LYS A 35 -14.80 2.73 12.70
C LYS A 35 -16.19 2.25 13.05
N ALA A 36 -16.52 2.32 14.34
CA ALA A 36 -17.81 1.88 14.85
C ALA A 36 -18.92 2.92 14.57
N THR A 37 -18.59 4.22 14.62
CA THR A 37 -19.60 5.29 14.51
C THR A 37 -19.35 6.22 13.32
N TYR A 38 -20.41 6.82 12.79
CA TYR A 38 -20.29 7.84 11.73
C TYR A 38 -19.54 9.09 12.20
N LYS A 39 -19.60 9.40 13.50
CA LYS A 39 -18.84 10.52 14.08
C LYS A 39 -17.33 10.28 13.93
N ASP A 40 -16.90 9.06 14.22
CA ASP A 40 -15.50 8.66 14.07
C ASP A 40 -15.08 8.65 12.60
N VAL A 41 -15.99 8.28 11.68
CA VAL A 41 -15.76 8.41 10.23
C VAL A 41 -15.59 9.88 9.83
N SER A 42 -16.42 10.80 10.32
CA SER A 42 -16.24 12.24 10.06
C SER A 42 -14.89 12.74 10.54
N VAL A 43 -14.44 12.32 11.72
CA VAL A 43 -13.11 12.65 12.26
C VAL A 43 -12.00 12.04 11.40
N TRP A 44 -12.16 10.79 10.97
CA TRP A 44 -11.22 10.12 10.08
C TRP A 44 -11.11 10.81 8.71
N LEU A 45 -12.21 11.38 8.20
CA LEU A 45 -12.21 12.24 7.02
C LEU A 45 -11.53 13.61 7.25
N GLY A 46 -11.09 13.92 8.46
CA GLY A 46 -10.45 15.19 8.83
C GLY A 46 -11.45 16.32 9.12
N ARG A 47 -12.68 15.98 9.49
CA ARG A 47 -13.79 16.89 9.73
C ARG A 47 -14.32 16.75 11.16
N ASN A 48 -15.23 17.63 11.57
CA ASN A 48 -15.76 17.60 12.94
C ASN A 48 -16.74 16.43 13.10
N ALA A 49 -16.82 15.88 14.32
CA ALA A 49 -17.72 14.76 14.64
C ALA A 49 -19.21 15.06 14.34
N ASN A 50 -19.60 16.33 14.33
CA ASN A 50 -20.97 16.77 14.05
C ASN A 50 -21.27 16.97 12.56
N ASP A 51 -20.26 16.90 11.68
CA ASP A 51 -20.43 17.21 10.25
C ASP A 51 -21.29 16.16 9.53
N TYR A 52 -21.32 14.91 10.01
CA TYR A 52 -22.26 13.90 9.51
C TYR A 52 -23.71 14.35 9.57
N ALA A 53 -24.14 14.96 10.69
CA ALA A 53 -25.52 15.43 10.83
C ALA A 53 -25.84 16.56 9.83
N ASN A 54 -24.86 17.40 9.53
CA ASN A 54 -24.99 18.48 8.56
C ASN A 54 -25.06 17.94 7.12
N TRP A 55 -24.22 16.98 6.76
CA TRP A 55 -24.27 16.32 5.45
C TRP A 55 -25.57 15.54 5.25
N LYS A 56 -26.02 14.82 6.29
CA LYS A 56 -27.30 14.11 6.27
C LYS A 56 -28.48 15.06 6.06
N ARG A 57 -28.51 16.20 6.76
CA ARG A 57 -29.58 17.21 6.63
C ARG A 57 -29.59 17.88 5.26
N SER A 58 -28.42 18.17 4.71
CA SER A 58 -28.27 18.84 3.41
C SER A 58 -28.32 17.88 2.22
N ASN A 59 -28.30 16.57 2.48
CA ASN A 59 -28.11 15.51 1.49
C ASN A 59 -26.92 15.74 0.54
N LYS A 60 -25.85 16.36 1.05
CA LYS A 60 -24.63 16.66 0.29
C LYS A 60 -23.46 15.86 0.81
N LEU A 61 -22.87 15.04 -0.05
CA LEU A 61 -21.69 14.24 0.26
C LEU A 61 -20.40 15.09 0.20
N PRO A 62 -19.49 14.93 1.17
CA PRO A 62 -18.17 15.54 1.15
C PRO A 62 -17.23 14.78 0.19
N PHE A 63 -17.54 14.83 -1.11
CA PHE A 63 -16.82 14.06 -2.14
C PHE A 63 -15.31 14.34 -2.15
N ALA A 64 -14.90 15.59 -1.94
CA ALA A 64 -13.49 15.96 -1.97
C ALA A 64 -12.69 15.28 -0.84
N GLU A 65 -13.25 15.24 0.37
CA GLU A 65 -12.67 14.61 1.55
C GLU A 65 -12.63 13.09 1.38
N ILE A 66 -13.74 12.52 0.90
CA ILE A 66 -13.86 11.09 0.64
C ILE A 66 -12.82 10.65 -0.39
N ILE A 67 -12.77 11.29 -1.56
CA ILE A 67 -11.82 10.96 -2.63
C ILE A 67 -10.39 11.08 -2.13
N ARG A 68 -10.04 12.17 -1.43
CA ARG A 68 -8.69 12.33 -0.87
C ARG A 68 -8.32 11.19 0.07
N LYS A 69 -9.22 10.80 0.96
CA LYS A 69 -8.96 9.72 1.92
C LYS A 69 -8.86 8.37 1.25
N LEU A 70 -9.74 8.05 0.31
CA LEU A 70 -9.66 6.82 -0.47
C LEU A 70 -8.33 6.71 -1.23
N LEU A 71 -7.88 7.80 -1.86
CA LEU A 71 -6.58 7.83 -2.55
C LEU A 71 -5.39 7.69 -1.58
N GLN A 72 -5.46 8.28 -0.38
CA GLN A 72 -4.44 8.10 0.67
C GLN A 72 -4.32 6.64 1.11
N GLU A 73 -5.46 5.96 1.28
CA GLU A 73 -5.54 4.54 1.64
C GLU A 73 -5.37 3.60 0.44
N ARG A 74 -5.09 4.13 -0.76
CA ARG A 74 -4.93 3.39 -2.02
C ARG A 74 -6.15 2.53 -2.40
N ILE A 75 -7.34 3.01 -2.07
CA ILE A 75 -8.61 2.36 -2.39
C ILE A 75 -9.11 2.84 -3.75
N SER A 76 -9.53 1.90 -4.60
CA SER A 76 -10.09 2.21 -5.91
C SER A 76 -11.39 3.01 -5.78
N LEU A 77 -11.44 4.16 -6.47
CA LEU A 77 -12.63 5.00 -6.52
C LEU A 77 -13.78 4.29 -7.26
N ASN A 78 -13.46 3.52 -8.30
CA ASN A 78 -14.44 2.74 -9.05
C ASN A 78 -15.11 1.71 -8.14
N TRP A 79 -14.30 1.01 -7.34
CA TRP A 79 -14.81 0.04 -6.37
C TRP A 79 -15.73 0.69 -5.33
N PHE A 80 -15.37 1.88 -4.84
CA PHE A 80 -16.12 2.56 -3.78
C PHE A 80 -17.44 3.16 -4.26
N PHE A 81 -17.40 3.91 -5.36
CA PHE A 81 -18.57 4.66 -5.86
C PHE A 81 -19.48 3.82 -6.75
N ALA A 82 -18.94 2.83 -7.46
CA ALA A 82 -19.68 2.01 -8.42
C ALA A 82 -19.43 0.50 -8.19
N PRO A 83 -19.70 -0.03 -6.98
CA PRO A 83 -19.46 -1.43 -6.70
C PRO A 83 -20.35 -2.32 -7.59
N GLY A 84 -19.74 -3.29 -8.25
CA GLY A 84 -20.45 -4.21 -9.15
C GLY A 84 -20.77 -3.64 -10.53
N TYR A 85 -20.33 -2.41 -10.84
CA TYR A 85 -20.43 -1.81 -12.16
C TYR A 85 -19.06 -1.79 -12.84
N THR A 86 -19.04 -2.16 -14.12
CA THR A 86 -17.89 -1.91 -14.99
C THR A 86 -18.04 -0.49 -15.54
N LEU A 87 -17.27 0.45 -14.98
CA LEU A 87 -17.23 1.81 -15.51
C LEU A 87 -16.49 1.82 -16.84
N HIS A 88 -16.98 2.62 -17.79
CA HIS A 88 -16.26 2.86 -19.03
C HIS A 88 -15.05 3.75 -18.76
N GLU A 89 -13.86 3.20 -18.94
CA GLU A 89 -12.62 3.98 -18.92
C GLU A 89 -12.40 4.59 -20.30
N PRO A 90 -12.46 5.93 -20.43
CA PRO A 90 -12.26 6.56 -21.72
C PRO A 90 -10.83 6.28 -22.20
N SER A 91 -10.72 5.65 -23.36
CA SER A 91 -9.44 5.42 -24.02
C SER A 91 -8.93 6.72 -24.63
N TYR A 92 -8.28 7.56 -23.84
CA TYR A 92 -7.47 8.63 -24.37
C TYR A 92 -6.14 8.07 -24.86
N ALA A 93 -5.82 8.28 -26.13
CA ALA A 93 -4.46 8.13 -26.64
C ALA A 93 -3.63 9.28 -26.07
N TYR A 94 -3.11 9.09 -24.86
CA TYR A 94 -2.28 10.08 -24.19
C TYR A 94 -1.07 10.42 -25.06
N THR A 95 -0.99 11.67 -25.52
CA THR A 95 0.26 12.18 -26.07
C THR A 95 1.15 12.61 -24.90
N HIS A 96 2.45 12.34 -24.98
CA HIS A 96 3.41 12.56 -23.88
C HIS A 96 3.36 13.98 -23.26
N GLY A 97 2.80 14.98 -23.95
CA GLY A 97 2.67 16.35 -23.46
C GLY A 97 1.58 16.56 -22.39
N ASP A 98 0.60 15.66 -22.28
CA ASP A 98 -0.56 15.86 -21.40
C ASP A 98 -0.28 15.48 -19.93
N TYR A 99 0.84 14.80 -19.67
CA TYR A 99 1.26 14.37 -18.34
C TYR A 99 2.40 15.23 -17.79
N VAL A 100 2.07 16.38 -17.20
CA VAL A 100 2.97 17.04 -16.23
C VAL A 100 2.77 16.36 -14.86
N LYS A 101 3.31 15.14 -14.73
CA LYS A 101 3.64 14.41 -13.48
C LYS A 101 3.93 12.95 -13.88
N THR A 102 5.21 12.55 -13.92
CA THR A 102 5.72 11.18 -14.19
C THR A 102 4.61 10.11 -14.21
N SER A 103 4.28 9.57 -15.39
CA SER A 103 3.22 8.56 -15.51
C SER A 103 3.49 7.36 -14.59
N VAL A 104 2.45 6.65 -14.14
CA VAL A 104 2.60 5.44 -13.31
C VAL A 104 3.57 4.44 -13.96
N VAL A 105 3.52 4.34 -15.30
CA VAL A 105 4.43 3.50 -16.11
C VAL A 105 5.88 3.97 -16.02
N GLU A 106 6.13 5.28 -16.06
CA GLU A 106 7.47 5.83 -15.88
C GLU A 106 7.98 5.66 -14.45
N GLU A 107 7.12 5.80 -13.44
CA GLU A 107 7.47 5.59 -12.04
C GLU A 107 7.83 4.12 -11.78
N GLU A 108 7.05 3.18 -12.32
CA GLU A 108 7.38 1.75 -12.29
C GLU A 108 8.69 1.45 -13.03
N ARG A 109 8.90 2.07 -14.20
CA ARG A 109 10.16 1.95 -14.95
C ARG A 109 11.33 2.48 -14.15
N LYS A 110 11.19 3.62 -13.46
CA LYS A 110 12.21 4.18 -12.57
C LYS A 110 12.52 3.22 -11.43
N ARG A 111 11.51 2.69 -10.74
CA ARG A 111 11.69 1.70 -9.67
C ARG A 111 12.41 0.44 -10.15
N ARG A 112 12.06 -0.09 -11.32
CA ARG A 112 12.76 -1.24 -11.93
C ARG A 112 14.22 -0.92 -12.22
N ILE A 113 14.51 0.24 -12.78
CA ILE A 113 15.89 0.68 -13.06
C ILE A 113 16.68 0.87 -11.75
N GLU A 114 16.06 1.44 -10.72
CA GLU A 114 16.69 1.61 -9.40
C GLU A 114 16.99 0.27 -8.72
N PHE A 115 16.07 -0.70 -8.82
CA PHE A 115 16.30 -2.06 -8.37
C PHE A 115 17.48 -2.72 -9.09
N LEU A 116 17.56 -2.64 -10.42
CA LEU A 116 18.68 -3.19 -11.18
C LEU A 116 20.01 -2.52 -10.79
N LYS A 117 20.01 -1.21 -10.51
CA LYS A 117 21.19 -0.50 -10.00
C LYS A 117 21.59 -0.96 -8.60
N ALA A 118 20.63 -1.18 -7.72
CA ALA A 118 20.86 -1.69 -6.37
C ALA A 118 21.48 -3.09 -6.41
N HIS A 119 20.87 -3.99 -7.18
CA HIS A 119 21.34 -5.35 -7.36
C HIS A 119 22.78 -5.41 -7.88
N LYS A 120 23.09 -4.63 -8.93
CA LYS A 120 24.45 -4.56 -9.50
C LYS A 120 25.50 -4.05 -8.50
N LYS A 121 25.11 -3.26 -7.50
CA LYS A 121 26.01 -2.76 -6.45
C LYS A 121 26.17 -3.76 -5.28
N ILE A 122 25.11 -4.48 -4.94
CA ILE A 122 25.10 -5.41 -3.80
C ILE A 122 25.76 -6.74 -4.16
N GLU A 123 25.54 -7.25 -5.37
CA GLU A 123 26.11 -8.53 -5.82
C GLU A 123 27.64 -8.65 -5.61
N PRO A 124 28.49 -7.69 -6.00
CA PRO A 124 29.93 -7.80 -5.75
C PRO A 124 30.28 -7.75 -4.25
N LEU A 125 29.50 -7.04 -3.43
CA LEU A 125 29.72 -7.02 -1.98
C LEU A 125 29.42 -8.39 -1.37
N LEU A 126 28.28 -9.00 -1.71
CA LEU A 126 27.96 -10.35 -1.23
C LEU A 126 29.02 -11.37 -1.65
N LYS A 127 29.54 -11.29 -2.88
CA LYS A 127 30.65 -12.13 -3.34
C LYS A 127 31.93 -11.92 -2.52
N ALA A 128 32.28 -10.68 -2.20
CA ALA A 128 33.46 -10.35 -1.41
C ALA A 128 33.39 -10.91 0.03
N TYR A 129 32.19 -11.06 0.59
CA TYR A 129 31.96 -11.60 1.93
C TYR A 129 31.53 -13.08 1.94
N GLY A 130 31.49 -13.75 0.77
CA GLY A 130 31.12 -15.18 0.67
C GLY A 130 29.63 -15.47 0.93
N LEU A 131 28.74 -14.48 0.76
CA LEU A 131 27.30 -14.54 1.05
C LEU A 131 26.43 -14.61 -0.22
N GLN A 132 27.00 -15.04 -1.34
CA GLN A 132 26.39 -14.97 -2.68
C GLN A 132 25.16 -15.88 -2.89
N ASP A 133 25.02 -16.95 -2.10
CA ASP A 133 23.95 -17.95 -2.24
C ASP A 133 22.79 -17.76 -1.25
N ASP A 134 22.84 -16.71 -0.41
CA ASP A 134 21.81 -16.44 0.59
C ASP A 134 20.85 -15.33 0.15
N GLU A 135 19.66 -15.75 -0.28
CA GLU A 135 18.57 -14.85 -0.69
C GLU A 135 18.13 -13.91 0.45
N GLN A 136 18.24 -14.35 1.72
CA GLN A 136 17.91 -13.50 2.88
C GLN A 136 18.95 -12.39 3.06
N CYS A 137 20.23 -12.68 2.82
CA CYS A 137 21.29 -11.66 2.84
C CYS A 137 21.10 -10.64 1.71
N MET A 138 20.71 -11.08 0.52
CA MET A 138 20.38 -10.19 -0.60
C MET A 138 19.19 -9.28 -0.27
N ALA A 139 18.11 -9.83 0.27
CA ALA A 139 16.92 -9.06 0.67
C ALA A 139 17.27 -7.98 1.71
N LEU A 140 18.00 -8.34 2.76
CA LEU A 140 18.43 -7.40 3.81
C LEU A 140 19.32 -6.27 3.29
N MET A 141 20.21 -6.56 2.34
CA MET A 141 21.04 -5.53 1.71
C MET A 141 20.23 -4.61 0.79
N LEU A 142 19.24 -5.13 0.07
CA LEU A 142 18.31 -4.32 -0.73
C LEU A 142 17.48 -3.40 0.15
N ASP A 143 16.95 -3.91 1.27
CA ASP A 143 16.19 -3.11 2.25
C ASP A 143 17.04 -1.96 2.81
N ALA A 144 18.30 -2.23 3.15
CA ALA A 144 19.25 -1.20 3.59
C ALA A 144 19.55 -0.16 2.50
N TYR A 145 19.69 -0.59 1.23
CA TYR A 145 19.96 0.31 0.10
C TYR A 145 18.79 1.28 -0.20
N PHE A 146 17.56 0.81 -0.03
CA PHE A 146 16.36 1.62 -0.23
C PHE A 146 16.00 2.46 1.01
N SER A 147 16.38 2.02 2.21
CA SER A 147 16.14 2.75 3.46
C SER A 147 17.14 3.88 3.74
N THR A 148 18.30 3.87 3.08
CA THR A 148 19.33 4.91 3.21
C THR A 148 19.00 6.11 2.33
N THR A 149 18.01 6.88 2.74
CA THR A 149 17.57 8.12 2.05
C THR A 149 18.12 9.40 2.68
N ASP A 150 18.66 9.33 3.90
CA ASP A 150 19.05 10.53 4.65
C ASP A 150 20.55 10.84 4.61
N LYS A 151 20.83 12.15 4.57
CA LYS A 151 22.14 12.82 4.37
C LYS A 151 23.25 12.48 5.38
N TRP A 152 23.02 11.53 6.28
CA TRP A 152 23.92 11.19 7.38
C TRP A 152 24.89 10.04 7.06
N MET A 153 24.61 9.23 6.02
CA MET A 153 25.47 8.12 5.64
C MET A 153 25.39 7.84 4.14
N GLU A 154 26.53 7.64 3.49
CA GLU A 154 26.55 7.24 2.09
C GLU A 154 26.06 5.79 1.93
N LYS A 155 25.27 5.52 0.88
CA LYS A 155 24.70 4.19 0.61
C LYS A 155 25.77 3.08 0.55
N SER A 156 26.96 3.40 0.05
CA SER A 156 28.12 2.50 0.03
C SER A 156 28.56 2.08 1.43
N GLN A 157 28.70 3.05 2.35
CA GLN A 157 29.12 2.82 3.73
C GLN A 157 28.09 1.98 4.50
N ALA A 158 26.80 2.29 4.32
CA ALA A 158 25.73 1.52 4.93
C ALA A 158 25.71 0.06 4.44
N LEU A 159 25.85 -0.15 3.13
CA LEU A 159 25.93 -1.49 2.55
C LEU A 159 27.15 -2.28 3.04
N GLU A 160 28.31 -1.63 3.19
CA GLU A 160 29.49 -2.28 3.75
C GLU A 160 29.32 -2.68 5.22
N LEU A 161 28.69 -1.83 6.04
CA LEU A 161 28.42 -2.15 7.44
C LEU A 161 27.44 -3.32 7.57
N VAL A 162 26.38 -3.35 6.75
CA VAL A 162 25.43 -4.45 6.72
C VAL A 162 26.11 -5.74 6.24
N ALA A 163 26.92 -5.69 5.19
CA ALA A 163 27.66 -6.85 4.71
C ALA A 163 28.63 -7.40 5.77
N LYS A 164 29.35 -6.52 6.49
CA LYS A 164 30.21 -6.91 7.62
C LYS A 164 29.39 -7.55 8.76
N ALA A 165 28.24 -6.98 9.11
CA ALA A 165 27.37 -7.52 10.15
C ALA A 165 26.81 -8.91 9.76
N LEU A 166 26.41 -9.08 8.49
CA LEU A 166 25.95 -10.37 7.96
C LEU A 166 27.07 -11.41 7.93
N ALA A 167 28.30 -11.01 7.61
CA ALA A 167 29.48 -11.88 7.61
C ALA A 167 29.95 -12.27 9.03
N LEU A 168 29.63 -11.49 10.06
CA LEU A 168 29.88 -11.85 11.46
C LEU A 168 28.93 -12.96 11.96
N LYS A 169 27.70 -13.04 11.43
CA LYS A 169 26.70 -14.05 11.80
C LYS A 169 27.17 -15.51 11.57
N PRO A 170 27.80 -15.89 10.44
CA PRO A 170 28.39 -17.22 10.27
C PRO A 170 29.67 -17.43 11.11
N ALA A 171 30.40 -16.38 11.50
CA ALA A 171 31.58 -16.50 12.36
C ALA A 171 31.21 -16.81 13.82
N ILE A 172 30.15 -16.18 14.35
CA ILE A 172 29.64 -16.42 15.71
C ILE A 172 29.09 -17.85 15.87
N GLN A 173 28.48 -18.41 14.82
CA GLN A 173 27.99 -19.80 14.84
C GLN A 173 29.12 -20.85 14.81
N LYS A 174 30.30 -20.52 14.24
CA LYS A 174 31.47 -21.40 14.26
C LYS A 174 32.16 -21.41 15.62
N ILE A 175 32.33 -20.25 16.25
CA ILE A 175 32.95 -20.13 17.58
C ILE A 175 32.13 -20.88 18.64
N ASN A 176 30.79 -20.75 18.62
CA ASN A 176 29.92 -21.47 19.54
C ASN A 176 29.86 -22.99 19.32
N ARG A 177 30.32 -23.50 18.16
CA ARG A 177 30.44 -24.96 17.91
C ARG A 177 31.76 -25.52 18.42
N GLU A 178 32.84 -24.74 18.37
CA GLU A 178 34.15 -25.15 18.84
C GLU A 178 34.27 -25.10 20.38
N GLU A 179 33.54 -24.21 21.05
CA GLU A 179 33.47 -24.17 22.53
C GLU A 179 32.53 -25.24 23.15
N GLY A 180 31.78 -25.97 22.33
CA GLY A 180 30.86 -27.05 22.76
C GLY A 180 31.43 -28.47 22.66
N GLU A 181 32.66 -28.63 22.15
CA GLU A 181 33.35 -29.94 21.99
C GLU A 181 34.62 -30.08 22.85
N SER A 182 34.77 -29.28 23.91
CA SER A 182 35.86 -29.43 24.91
C SER A 182 35.37 -29.91 26.26
#